data_AF-A0A971YUK1-F1
#
_entry.id   AF-A0A971YUK1-F1
#
_cell.length_a   1.000
_cell.length_b   1.000
_cell.length_c   1.000
_cell.angle_alpha   90.00
_cell.angle_beta   90.00
_cell.angle_gamma   90.00
#
_symmetry.space_group_name_H-M   'P 1'
#
loop_
_entity.id
_entity.type
_entity.pdbx_description
1 polymer ?
#
loop_
_entity_poly.entity_id
_entity_poly.type
_entity_poly.pdbx_seq_one_letter_code
_entity_poly.pdbx_strand_id
1 'polypeptide(L)'
;MYVIDITLGHGGLFNWLIEAAGTVRIRRRFAGGQVYVNVYSKDKLDQLHDFVGESEWVPLANNVEKLHYGAEKEGLGQFLKEVLQMDLASAQGASQLAAIFVKASAWEDNGRRRGMAFRRKQSEWQAALMAYYSTRLQQQTGIAAGYSDEEGEAEAEQLYFDLDSAFDVNQHPSPSSNA
;
A
#
# COMPACT_ATOMS: atom_id res chain seq x y z
N MET A 1 -11.80 9.97 0.12
CA MET A 1 -11.24 9.87 1.48
C MET A 1 -10.32 8.66 1.50
N TYR A 2 -9.05 8.80 1.85
CA TYR A 2 -8.20 7.64 2.18
C TYR A 2 -8.76 6.79 3.31
N VAL A 3 -8.52 5.49 3.19
CA VAL A 3 -8.70 4.48 4.21
C VAL A 3 -7.36 3.86 4.57
N ILE A 4 -7.23 3.35 5.79
CA ILE A 4 -6.02 2.70 6.28
C ILE A 4 -6.05 1.20 5.95
N ASP A 5 -4.91 0.64 5.55
CA ASP A 5 -4.74 -0.80 5.43
C ASP A 5 -3.29 -1.28 5.69
N ILE A 6 -3.09 -2.60 5.77
CA ILE A 6 -1.80 -3.24 6.07
C ILE A 6 -1.29 -4.12 4.93
N THR A 7 0.01 -4.15 4.69
CA THR A 7 0.60 -5.12 3.74
C THR A 7 0.48 -6.56 4.25
N LEU A 8 0.43 -7.55 3.35
CA LEU A 8 0.31 -8.98 3.69
C LEU A 8 1.55 -9.56 4.39
N GLY A 9 2.71 -8.91 4.21
CA GLY A 9 3.99 -9.36 4.78
C GLY A 9 4.17 -8.93 6.23
N HIS A 10 5.07 -7.97 6.47
CA HIS A 10 5.38 -7.48 7.81
C HIS A 10 4.34 -6.50 8.38
N GLY A 11 3.15 -6.39 7.79
CA GLY A 11 2.07 -5.57 8.33
C GLY A 11 2.30 -4.07 8.24
N GLY A 12 3.14 -3.61 7.31
CA GLY A 12 3.37 -2.17 7.10
C GLY A 12 2.08 -1.46 6.73
N LEU A 13 1.73 -0.42 7.50
CA LEU A 13 0.54 0.40 7.29
C LEU A 13 0.71 1.31 6.06
N PHE A 14 -0.40 1.55 5.38
CA PHE A 14 -0.49 2.52 4.30
C PHE A 14 -1.90 3.08 4.19
N ASN A 15 -1.99 4.29 3.65
CA ASN A 15 -3.26 4.94 3.33
C ASN A 15 -3.54 4.74 1.85
N TRP A 16 -4.77 4.42 1.48
CA TRP A 16 -5.14 4.34 0.07
C TRP A 16 -6.56 4.84 -0.20
N LEU A 17 -6.81 5.27 -1.43
CA LEU A 17 -8.16 5.50 -1.93
C LEU A 17 -8.29 5.03 -3.36
N ILE A 18 -9.52 4.79 -3.77
CA ILE A 18 -9.91 4.61 -5.17
C ILE A 18 -10.84 5.75 -5.58
N GLU A 19 -10.53 6.38 -6.70
CA GLU A 19 -11.33 7.46 -7.29
C GLU A 19 -12.43 6.86 -8.19
N ALA A 20 -13.46 7.65 -8.52
CA ALA A 20 -14.58 7.20 -9.35
C ALA A 20 -14.14 6.65 -10.73
N ALA A 21 -13.03 7.17 -11.28
CA ALA A 21 -12.44 6.70 -12.53
C ALA A 21 -11.69 5.35 -12.40
N GLY A 22 -11.59 4.77 -11.21
CA GLY A 22 -10.86 3.52 -10.96
C GLY A 22 -9.37 3.72 -10.66
N THR A 23 -8.89 4.97 -10.61
CA THR A 23 -7.52 5.30 -10.19
C THR A 23 -7.32 4.99 -8.71
N VAL A 24 -6.25 4.25 -8.38
CA VAL A 24 -5.86 3.96 -7.01
C VAL A 24 -4.69 4.84 -6.60
N ARG A 25 -4.80 5.49 -5.44
CA ARG A 25 -3.72 6.31 -4.86
C ARG A 25 -3.29 5.69 -3.55
N ILE A 26 -2.00 5.44 -3.38
CA ILE A 26 -1.42 4.86 -2.18
C ILE A 26 -0.43 5.85 -1.58
N ARG A 27 -0.65 6.24 -0.34
CA ARG A 27 0.24 7.05 0.47
C ARG A 27 0.96 6.17 1.49
N ARG A 28 2.29 6.33 1.57
CA ARG A 28 3.13 5.67 2.57
C ARG A 28 4.13 6.63 3.16
N ARG A 29 4.53 6.40 4.40
CA ARG A 29 5.59 7.13 5.09
C ARG A 29 6.82 6.24 5.21
N PHE A 30 7.98 6.79 4.86
CA PHE A 30 9.27 6.11 5.03
C PHE A 30 9.92 6.48 6.37
N ALA A 31 10.88 5.66 6.80
CA ALA A 31 11.76 5.99 7.91
C ALA A 31 12.47 7.32 7.59
N GLY A 32 12.26 8.34 8.42
CA GLY A 32 12.67 9.73 8.15
C GLY A 32 11.52 10.69 7.85
N GLY A 33 10.26 10.25 7.91
CA GLY A 33 9.08 11.11 7.81
C GLY A 33 8.65 11.44 6.38
N GLN A 34 9.46 11.12 5.37
CA GLN A 34 9.13 11.38 3.98
C GLN A 34 7.87 10.60 3.55
N VAL A 35 6.88 11.33 3.07
CA VAL A 35 5.63 10.76 2.53
C VAL A 35 5.76 10.62 1.02
N TYR A 36 5.42 9.43 0.52
CA TYR A 36 5.38 9.12 -0.91
C TYR A 36 3.96 8.76 -1.34
N VAL A 37 3.56 9.24 -2.53
CA VAL A 37 2.24 8.97 -3.10
C VAL A 37 2.41 8.27 -4.45
N ASN A 38 2.07 6.99 -4.49
CA ASN A 38 1.97 6.24 -5.74
C ASN A 38 0.57 6.42 -6.33
N VAL A 39 0.49 6.63 -7.65
CA VAL A 39 -0.78 6.75 -8.38
C VAL A 39 -0.80 5.71 -9.49
N TYR A 40 -1.83 4.86 -9.48
CA TYR A 40 -2.05 3.83 -10.47
C TYR A 40 -3.36 4.12 -11.19
N SER A 41 -3.26 4.51 -12.47
CA SER A 41 -4.45 4.70 -13.30
C SER A 41 -5.16 3.37 -13.52
N LYS A 42 -6.47 3.42 -13.83
CA LYS A 42 -7.26 2.24 -14.16
C LYS A 42 -6.59 1.39 -15.23
N ASP A 43 -6.13 1.99 -16.33
CA ASP A 43 -5.49 1.25 -17.44
C ASP A 43 -4.22 0.49 -17.00
N LYS A 44 -3.45 1.03 -16.05
CA LYS A 44 -2.28 0.34 -15.49
C LYS A 44 -2.70 -0.81 -14.58
N LEU A 45 -3.80 -0.64 -13.84
CA LEU A 45 -4.37 -1.68 -12.99
C LEU A 45 -4.99 -2.81 -13.81
N ASP A 46 -5.64 -2.50 -14.94
CA ASP A 46 -6.13 -3.50 -15.90
C ASP A 46 -4.97 -4.34 -16.43
N GLN A 47 -3.91 -3.70 -16.94
CA GLN A 47 -2.72 -4.40 -17.44
C GLN A 47 -2.04 -5.26 -16.36
N LEU A 48 -1.93 -4.74 -15.14
CA LEU A 48 -1.38 -5.50 -14.02
C LEU A 48 -2.26 -6.70 -13.65
N HIS A 49 -3.58 -6.51 -13.68
CA HIS A 49 -4.55 -7.56 -13.38
C HIS A 49 -4.53 -8.67 -14.45
N ASP A 50 -4.41 -8.29 -15.72
CA ASP A 50 -4.28 -9.23 -16.83
C ASP A 50 -2.99 -10.02 -16.75
N PHE A 51 -1.85 -9.36 -16.48
CA PHE A 51 -0.57 -10.03 -16.22
C PHE A 51 -0.67 -11.08 -15.11
N VAL A 52 -1.36 -10.78 -14.01
CA VAL A 52 -1.61 -11.75 -12.93
C VAL A 52 -2.51 -12.91 -13.37
N GLY A 53 -3.33 -12.70 -14.40
CA GLY A 53 -4.19 -13.71 -15.00
C GLY A 53 -3.53 -14.62 -16.05
N GLU A 54 -2.35 -14.27 -16.54
CA GLU A 54 -1.61 -15.03 -17.56
C GLU A 54 -0.85 -16.23 -16.99
N SER A 55 -0.49 -16.18 -15.71
CA SER A 55 0.26 -17.22 -15.00
C SER A 55 -0.53 -17.82 -13.85
N GLU A 56 -0.24 -19.08 -13.50
CA GLU A 56 -0.89 -19.72 -12.35
C GLU A 56 -0.52 -19.03 -11.02
N TRP A 57 0.74 -18.59 -10.88
CA TRP A 57 1.24 -17.85 -9.71
C TRP A 57 2.30 -16.83 -10.12
N VAL A 58 2.02 -15.55 -9.89
CA VAL A 58 2.93 -14.43 -10.16
C VAL A 58 3.62 -14.01 -8.86
N PRO A 59 4.96 -14.03 -8.77
CA PRO A 59 5.67 -13.65 -7.55
C PRO A 59 5.61 -12.13 -7.33
N LEU A 60 5.77 -11.71 -6.07
CA LEU A 60 5.80 -10.27 -5.73
C LEU A 60 6.95 -9.49 -6.40
N ALA A 61 8.15 -10.09 -6.44
CA ALA A 61 9.34 -9.60 -7.16
C ALA A 61 9.59 -8.07 -7.04
N ASN A 62 9.70 -7.56 -5.81
CA ASN A 62 9.83 -6.12 -5.53
C ASN A 62 11.09 -5.74 -4.73
N ASN A 63 12.16 -6.52 -4.82
CA ASN A 63 13.43 -6.17 -4.18
C ASN A 63 14.01 -4.92 -4.83
N VAL A 64 14.20 -3.87 -4.00
CA VAL A 64 14.62 -2.54 -4.45
C VAL A 64 15.93 -2.55 -5.21
N GLU A 65 16.93 -3.23 -4.66
CA GLU A 65 18.28 -3.26 -5.21
C GLU A 65 18.27 -3.98 -6.56
N LYS A 66 17.62 -5.15 -6.62
CA LYS A 66 17.49 -5.90 -7.87
C LYS A 66 16.69 -5.16 -8.93
N LEU A 67 15.60 -4.50 -8.52
CA LEU A 67 14.83 -3.65 -9.41
C LEU A 67 15.71 -2.54 -9.94
N HIS A 68 16.43 -1.80 -9.09
CA HIS A 68 17.34 -0.74 -9.49
C HIS A 68 18.34 -1.20 -10.57
N TYR A 69 18.94 -2.39 -10.39
CA TYR A 69 19.90 -2.96 -11.33
C TYR A 69 19.31 -3.78 -12.49
N GLY A 70 17.98 -3.92 -12.59
CA GLY A 70 17.34 -4.73 -13.65
C GLY A 70 17.64 -6.23 -13.54
N ALA A 71 17.94 -6.71 -12.33
CA ALA A 71 18.26 -8.12 -12.04
C ALA A 71 17.17 -8.81 -11.21
N GLU A 72 16.00 -8.18 -11.11
CA GLU A 72 14.85 -8.77 -10.42
C GLU A 72 14.19 -9.81 -11.33
N LYS A 73 13.67 -10.87 -10.72
CA LYS A 73 12.92 -11.87 -11.47
C LYS A 73 11.59 -11.31 -11.96
N GLU A 74 11.01 -11.94 -12.98
CA GLU A 74 9.66 -11.64 -13.43
C GLU A 74 8.65 -11.74 -12.29
N GLY A 75 7.75 -10.75 -12.20
CA GLY A 75 6.72 -10.65 -11.16
C GLY A 75 6.18 -9.24 -11.02
N LEU A 76 5.37 -8.97 -9.99
CA LEU A 76 4.61 -7.72 -9.89
C LEU A 76 5.49 -6.47 -9.87
N GLY A 77 6.52 -6.43 -9.02
CA GLY A 77 7.40 -5.27 -8.90
C GLY A 77 8.19 -5.00 -10.17
N GLN A 78 8.69 -6.06 -10.83
CA GLN A 78 9.39 -5.94 -12.11
C GLN A 78 8.43 -5.47 -13.21
N PHE A 79 7.21 -6.01 -13.29
CA PHE A 79 6.22 -5.62 -14.29
C PHE A 79 5.85 -4.13 -14.18
N LEU A 80 5.63 -3.63 -12.95
CA LEU A 80 5.37 -2.22 -12.71
C LEU A 80 6.52 -1.34 -13.21
N LYS A 81 7.77 -1.74 -12.95
CA LYS A 81 8.94 -0.96 -13.33
C LYS A 81 9.17 -0.99 -14.85
N GLU A 82 9.22 -2.18 -15.43
CA GLU A 82 9.77 -2.40 -16.78
C GLU A 82 8.70 -2.42 -17.86
N VAL A 83 7.51 -2.93 -17.58
CA VAL A 83 6.41 -2.97 -18.56
C VAL A 83 5.59 -1.69 -18.47
N LEU A 84 5.18 -1.31 -17.26
CA LEU A 84 4.36 -0.11 -17.03
C LEU A 84 5.17 1.18 -16.88
N GLN A 85 6.50 1.10 -17.04
CA GLN A 85 7.45 2.22 -17.01
C GLN A 85 7.26 3.11 -15.77
N MET A 86 6.94 2.49 -14.63
CA MET A 86 6.78 3.20 -13.37
C MET A 86 8.13 3.39 -12.69
N ASP A 87 8.20 4.42 -11.85
CA ASP A 87 9.39 4.69 -11.07
C ASP A 87 9.62 3.61 -10.00
N LEU A 88 10.84 3.59 -9.44
CA LEU A 88 11.25 2.60 -8.45
C LEU A 88 10.34 2.61 -7.21
N ALA A 89 9.86 3.79 -6.80
CA ALA A 89 8.96 3.92 -5.66
C ALA A 89 7.59 3.28 -5.94
N SER A 90 7.02 3.44 -7.14
CA SER A 90 5.79 2.74 -7.53
C SER A 90 6.00 1.23 -7.61
N ALA A 91 7.13 0.77 -8.15
CA ALA A 91 7.45 -0.66 -8.21
C ALA A 91 7.57 -1.31 -6.81
N GLN A 92 8.18 -0.60 -5.85
CA GLN A 92 8.15 -1.00 -4.43
C GLN A 92 6.73 -1.08 -3.87
N GLY A 93 5.83 -0.25 -4.42
CA GLY A 93 4.40 -0.19 -4.13
C GLY A 93 3.62 -1.47 -4.45
N ALA A 94 4.25 -2.45 -5.11
CA ALA A 94 3.63 -3.73 -5.49
C ALA A 94 3.02 -4.48 -4.29
N SER A 95 3.66 -4.42 -3.11
CA SER A 95 3.18 -5.16 -1.93
C SER A 95 1.90 -4.57 -1.36
N GLN A 96 1.73 -3.24 -1.43
CA GLN A 96 0.50 -2.55 -1.04
C GLN A 96 -0.62 -2.83 -2.05
N LEU A 97 -0.32 -2.74 -3.35
CA LEU A 97 -1.29 -3.12 -4.39
C LEU A 97 -1.77 -4.56 -4.22
N ALA A 98 -0.85 -5.51 -4.07
CA ALA A 98 -1.21 -6.90 -3.87
C ALA A 98 -2.07 -7.10 -2.62
N ALA A 99 -1.79 -6.39 -1.53
CA ALA A 99 -2.62 -6.44 -0.33
C ALA A 99 -4.05 -5.94 -0.57
N ILE A 100 -4.21 -4.82 -1.29
CA ILE A 100 -5.53 -4.29 -1.66
C ILE A 100 -6.30 -5.33 -2.50
N PHE A 101 -5.68 -5.86 -3.55
CA PHE A 101 -6.33 -6.82 -4.45
C PHE A 101 -6.70 -8.13 -3.77
N VAL A 102 -5.83 -8.66 -2.90
CA VAL A 102 -6.10 -9.89 -2.15
C VAL A 102 -7.24 -9.69 -1.16
N LYS A 103 -7.25 -8.59 -0.38
CA LYS A 103 -8.31 -8.33 0.60
C LYS A 103 -9.64 -7.97 -0.04
N ALA A 104 -9.59 -7.35 -1.21
CA ALA A 104 -10.77 -7.16 -2.06
C ALA A 104 -11.25 -8.48 -2.71
N SER A 105 -10.53 -9.59 -2.54
CA SER A 105 -10.82 -10.89 -3.17
C SER A 105 -10.73 -10.89 -4.70
N ALA A 106 -10.09 -9.89 -5.31
CA ALA A 106 -9.77 -9.88 -6.74
C ALA A 106 -8.62 -10.85 -7.06
N TRP A 107 -7.65 -10.93 -6.14
CA TRP A 107 -6.54 -11.88 -6.19
C TRP A 107 -6.58 -12.84 -4.99
N GLU A 108 -5.79 -13.90 -5.08
CA GLU A 108 -5.48 -14.81 -3.99
C GLU A 108 -3.96 -14.89 -3.82
N ASP A 109 -3.48 -14.93 -2.58
CA ASP A 109 -2.08 -15.17 -2.27
C ASP A 109 -1.83 -16.64 -1.89
N ASN A 110 -0.60 -17.09 -2.05
CA ASN A 110 -0.21 -18.47 -1.73
C ASN A 110 -0.03 -18.76 -0.22
N GLY A 111 -0.42 -17.83 0.67
CA GLY A 111 -0.32 -17.94 2.12
C GLY A 111 1.10 -17.82 2.68
N ARG A 112 2.09 -17.47 1.86
CA ARG A 112 3.51 -17.44 2.26
C ARG A 112 3.98 -16.01 2.49
N ARG A 113 4.68 -15.79 3.61
CA ARG A 113 5.38 -14.52 3.90
C ARG A 113 6.63 -14.33 3.03
N ARG A 114 7.42 -15.41 2.85
CA ARG A 114 8.61 -15.41 1.98
C ARG A 114 8.30 -16.20 0.71
N GLY A 115 8.60 -15.63 -0.45
CA GLY A 115 8.19 -16.22 -1.73
C GLY A 115 6.69 -16.05 -2.00
N MET A 116 6.13 -14.94 -1.53
CA MET A 116 4.74 -14.56 -1.78
C MET A 116 4.49 -14.50 -3.29
N ALA A 117 3.38 -15.09 -3.71
CA ALA A 117 2.91 -15.11 -5.08
C ALA A 117 1.39 -15.01 -5.11
N PHE A 118 0.87 -14.53 -6.23
CA PHE A 118 -0.53 -14.17 -6.38
C PHE A 118 -1.10 -14.77 -7.65
N ARG A 119 -2.40 -15.05 -7.61
CA ARG A 119 -3.15 -15.48 -8.79
C ARG A 119 -4.45 -14.73 -8.89
N ARG A 120 -4.94 -14.59 -10.13
CA ARG A 120 -6.24 -13.96 -10.37
C ARG A 120 -7.34 -14.87 -9.81
N LYS A 121 -8.24 -14.29 -9.02
CA LYS A 121 -9.41 -14.97 -8.46
C LYS A 121 -10.71 -14.54 -9.13
N GLN A 122 -10.82 -13.28 -9.50
CA GLN A 122 -11.98 -12.71 -10.20
C GLN A 122 -11.53 -11.82 -11.35
N SER A 123 -12.26 -11.81 -12.46
CA SER A 123 -11.97 -10.93 -13.60
C SER A 123 -12.39 -9.48 -13.34
N GLU A 124 -13.51 -9.28 -12.63
CA GLU A 124 -14.08 -7.95 -12.34
C GLU A 124 -13.43 -7.31 -11.12
N TRP A 125 -12.12 -7.02 -11.21
CA TRP A 125 -11.35 -6.49 -10.08
C TRP A 125 -11.87 -5.14 -9.58
N GLN A 126 -12.36 -4.28 -10.47
CA GLN A 126 -12.77 -2.92 -10.09
C GLN A 126 -13.97 -2.94 -9.16
N ALA A 127 -14.97 -3.78 -9.44
CA ALA A 127 -16.13 -3.95 -8.58
C ALA A 127 -15.73 -4.48 -7.20
N ALA A 128 -14.81 -5.45 -7.17
CA ALA A 128 -14.27 -6.03 -5.93
C ALA A 128 -13.53 -4.99 -5.08
N LEU A 129 -12.65 -4.18 -5.69
CA LEU A 129 -11.92 -3.12 -5.02
C LEU A 129 -12.84 -2.00 -4.50
N MET A 130 -13.83 -1.60 -5.29
CA MET A 130 -14.81 -0.59 -4.88
C MET A 130 -15.65 -1.06 -3.68
N ALA A 131 -16.14 -2.31 -3.71
CA ALA A 131 -16.90 -2.88 -2.59
C ALA A 131 -16.04 -2.96 -1.31
N TYR A 132 -14.79 -3.38 -1.44
CA TYR A 132 -13.84 -3.42 -0.33
C TYR A 132 -13.57 -2.02 0.24
N TYR A 133 -13.28 -1.05 -0.63
CA TYR A 133 -13.05 0.33 -0.23
C TYR A 133 -14.26 0.96 0.47
N SER A 134 -15.48 0.77 -0.04
CA SER A 134 -16.71 1.24 0.60
C SER A 134 -16.90 0.64 2.00
N THR A 135 -16.57 -0.64 2.17
CA THR A 135 -16.61 -1.30 3.49
C THR A 135 -15.60 -0.67 4.45
N ARG A 136 -14.38 -0.40 3.98
CA ARG A 136 -13.33 0.27 4.79
C ARG A 136 -13.73 1.68 5.18
N LEU A 137 -14.33 2.44 4.26
CA LEU A 137 -14.85 3.78 4.55
C LEU A 137 -15.92 3.73 5.65
N GLN A 138 -16.91 2.84 5.53
CA GLN A 138 -17.97 2.70 6.53
C GLN A 138 -17.43 2.32 7.91
N GLN A 139 -16.47 1.40 7.97
CA GLN A 139 -15.82 1.01 9.23
C GLN A 139 -15.10 2.21 9.87
N GLN A 140 -14.41 3.02 9.07
CA GLN A 140 -13.68 4.18 9.57
C GLN A 140 -14.61 5.32 10.01
N THR A 141 -15.70 5.58 9.26
CA THR A 141 -16.69 6.60 9.63
C THR A 141 -17.57 6.19 10.81
N GLY A 142 -17.87 4.89 10.94
CA GLY A 142 -18.63 4.35 12.07
C GLY A 142 -17.86 4.42 13.40
N ILE A 143 -16.52 4.36 13.34
CA ILE A 143 -15.66 4.66 14.49
C ILE A 143 -15.73 6.15 14.82
N ALA A 144 -15.60 7.04 13.81
CA ALA A 144 -15.64 8.49 14.03
C ALA A 144 -16.99 9.00 14.57
N ALA A 145 -18.12 8.43 14.13
CA ALA A 145 -19.45 8.82 14.61
C ALA A 145 -19.75 8.43 16.07
N GLY A 146 -18.91 7.59 16.69
CA GLY A 146 -18.98 7.26 18.12
C GLY A 146 -18.28 8.27 19.04
N TYR A 147 -17.57 9.26 18.47
CA TYR A 147 -16.87 10.33 19.18
C TYR A 147 -17.51 11.67 18.80
N SER A 148 -18.61 12.01 19.47
CA SER A 148 -19.40 13.23 19.19
C SER A 148 -19.30 14.25 20.34
N ASP A 149 -18.09 14.66 20.68
CA ASP A 149 -17.84 15.91 21.42
C ASP A 149 -16.80 16.72 20.63
N GLU A 150 -16.89 18.05 20.67
CA GLU A 150 -16.21 19.04 19.79
C GLU A 150 -14.65 19.00 19.82
N GLU A 151 -14.06 18.04 20.53
CA GLU A 151 -12.62 17.69 20.50
C GLU A 151 -12.29 16.63 19.41
N GLY A 152 -13.31 15.96 18.83
CA GLY A 152 -13.16 14.83 17.91
C GLY A 152 -12.81 15.17 16.45
N GLU A 153 -12.99 16.42 16.01
CA GLU A 153 -12.60 16.83 14.64
C GLU A 153 -11.07 16.99 14.50
N ALA A 154 -10.39 17.41 15.58
CA ALA A 154 -8.93 17.46 15.62
C ALA A 154 -8.31 16.05 15.75
N GLU A 155 -8.93 15.13 16.49
CA GLU A 155 -8.51 13.72 16.57
C GLU A 155 -8.68 12.95 15.24
N ALA A 156 -9.71 13.28 14.44
CA ALA A 156 -9.96 12.62 13.16
C ALA A 156 -8.93 13.01 12.07
N GLU A 157 -8.45 14.26 12.08
CA GLU A 157 -7.31 14.67 11.25
C GLU A 157 -5.97 14.14 11.79
N GLN A 158 -5.83 14.01 13.12
CA GLN A 158 -4.66 13.35 13.73
C GLN A 158 -4.59 11.86 13.37
N LEU A 159 -5.70 11.10 13.31
CA LEU A 159 -5.71 9.69 12.87
C LEU A 159 -5.17 9.47 11.44
N TYR A 160 -5.15 10.53 10.63
CA TYR A 160 -4.77 10.47 9.22
C TYR A 160 -3.27 10.52 8.98
N PHE A 161 -2.51 11.04 9.95
CA PHE A 161 -1.07 11.08 9.89
C PHE A 161 -0.43 11.00 11.31
N ASP A 162 -0.91 11.62 12.40
CA ASP A 162 -0.58 11.35 13.85
C ASP A 162 -0.84 9.89 14.30
N LEU A 163 -0.01 8.87 14.04
CA LEU A 163 1.46 8.60 14.14
C LEU A 163 2.56 9.55 13.57
N ASP A 164 2.27 10.78 13.20
CA ASP A 164 3.10 11.90 12.80
C ASP A 164 3.98 12.54 13.87
N SER A 165 3.73 12.33 15.16
CA SER A 165 4.48 13.01 16.23
C SER A 165 4.86 12.09 17.38
N ALA A 166 5.46 10.93 17.12
CA ALA A 166 6.06 10.12 18.18
C ALA A 166 7.41 9.55 17.76
N PHE A 167 8.40 10.43 17.64
CA PHE A 167 9.75 10.24 18.20
C PHE A 167 10.60 11.47 17.86
N ASP A 168 10.36 12.56 18.59
CA ASP A 168 11.48 13.44 18.93
C ASP A 168 12.13 12.83 20.18
N VAL A 169 12.99 11.82 19.98
CA VAL A 169 13.94 11.43 21.02
C VAL A 169 15.06 12.45 20.97
N ASN A 170 14.83 13.63 21.54
CA ASN A 170 15.92 14.41 22.11
C ASN A 170 16.44 13.66 23.36
N GLN A 171 17.05 12.50 23.13
CA GLN A 171 18.16 12.04 23.95
C GLN A 171 19.35 12.88 23.49
N HIS A 172 19.61 13.96 24.23
CA HIS A 172 20.97 14.41 24.42
C HIS A 172 21.60 13.52 25.50
N PRO A 173 22.49 12.57 25.18
CA PRO A 173 23.62 12.31 26.05
C PRO A 173 24.66 13.38 25.73
N SER A 174 24.79 14.38 26.61
CA SER A 174 26.03 15.16 26.67
C SER A 174 27.16 14.19 27.02
N PRO A 175 28.21 14.07 26.18
CA PRO A 175 29.39 13.33 26.59
C PRO A 175 30.10 14.13 27.69
N SER A 176 30.30 13.49 28.84
CA SER A 176 31.37 13.88 29.76
C SER A 176 32.69 13.84 29.01
N SER A 177 33.38 14.98 28.99
CA SER A 177 34.82 15.04 28.72
C SER A 177 35.49 15.58 29.99
N ASN A 178 36.18 14.68 30.69
CA ASN A 178 37.29 15.05 31.55
C ASN A 178 38.41 15.66 30.69
N ALA A 179 38.93 16.80 31.12
CA ALA A 179 40.35 17.19 31.08
C ALA A 179 40.51 18.40 32.02
#